data_AF-X1ABS8-F1
#
_entry.id   AF-X1ABS8-F1
#
_cell.length_a   1.000
_cell.length_b   1.000
_cell.length_c   1.000
_cell.angle_alpha   90.00
_cell.angle_beta   90.00
_cell.angle_gamma   90.00
#
_symmetry.space_group_name_H-M   'P 1'
#
loop_
_entity.id
_entity.type
_entity.pdbx_description
1 polymer ?
#
loop_
_entity_poly.entity_id
_entity_poly.type
_entity_poly.pdbx_seq_one_letter_code
_entity_poly.pdbx_strand_id
1 'polypeptide(L)'
;ENEILRIEQTESQLVADDKFNSGQWDGNAWREDYASRQQEYYLRRDANKELLKMEFKDRPITSKIDKAINDYFDVNLEEDYKNDDGTYDWEGYFGAQEDALSPLPFLDRKRIMNKIVNKYDTPTIQKFRKTKETLNEFYDTSAFYGLSVEMSESIKTLTDPDGPVLKGARDPQIIEGEETPSDYFDILMTLSNELHEQGDFKGADIAFYAAYSTRESEARDLMNKHLEQGNTKEAAIMAGLIEGNPERDKLIMNNLELLKFYPDLKEQLSEKEQAYLSVGKPQPGRDRFDFTEEFVSTLPEIFQRGQYTNKAETEVIDRAKIRGTDYGVPKYRYLSIEQGHQVDELVDKVTDLLRQARDQGQRNVPSQREYLASILDKLDRSDPMYDIVAVAFLLKTDARESVYTPEALVDPSMVTDIYLEEQRKEREETEGLLPPELRETELPPLGR
;
A
#
# COMPACT_ATOMS: atom_id res chain seq x y z
N GLU A 1 -24.78 28.10 2.40
CA GLU A 1 -24.44 28.08 0.96
C GLU A 1 -23.54 26.91 0.59
N ASN A 2 -22.37 26.72 1.21
CA ASN A 2 -21.52 25.53 0.96
C ASN A 2 -22.23 24.18 1.20
N GLU A 3 -23.13 24.10 2.19
CA GLU A 3 -23.94 22.89 2.42
C GLU A 3 -24.98 22.67 1.31
N ILE A 4 -25.53 23.73 0.73
CA ILE A 4 -26.47 23.63 -0.40
C ILE A 4 -25.73 23.14 -1.65
N LEU A 5 -24.54 23.69 -1.93
CA LEU A 5 -23.68 23.20 -3.02
C LEU A 5 -23.33 21.72 -2.86
N ARG A 6 -23.05 21.27 -1.63
CA ARG A 6 -22.79 19.84 -1.36
C ARG A 6 -24.03 18.97 -1.59
N ILE A 7 -25.22 19.44 -1.24
CA ILE A 7 -26.47 18.72 -1.49
C ILE A 7 -26.72 18.59 -3.01
N GLU A 8 -26.63 19.69 -3.76
CA GLU A 8 -26.78 19.68 -5.23
C GLU A 8 -25.76 18.73 -5.91
N GLN A 9 -24.52 18.75 -5.42
CA GLN A 9 -23.45 17.87 -5.91
C GLN A 9 -23.73 16.40 -5.56
N THR A 10 -24.29 16.12 -4.39
CA THR A 10 -24.69 14.77 -3.96
C THR A 10 -25.85 14.24 -4.82
N GLU A 11 -26.87 15.06 -5.07
CA GLU A 11 -28.00 14.68 -5.93
C GLU A 11 -27.55 14.37 -7.36
N SER A 12 -26.69 15.23 -7.91
CA SER A 12 -26.10 15.01 -9.24
C SER A 12 -25.25 13.74 -9.28
N GLN A 13 -24.52 13.47 -8.19
CA GLN A 13 -23.72 12.25 -8.07
C GLN A 13 -24.60 10.99 -8.02
N LEU A 14 -25.73 11.02 -7.31
CA LEU A 14 -26.64 9.87 -7.26
C LEU A 14 -27.17 9.50 -8.65
N VAL A 15 -27.45 10.50 -9.51
CA VAL A 15 -27.86 10.26 -10.90
C VAL A 15 -26.73 9.60 -11.71
N ALA A 16 -25.49 10.06 -11.55
CA ALA A 16 -24.32 9.44 -12.19
C ALA A 16 -24.07 8.01 -11.68
N ASP A 17 -24.21 7.79 -10.37
CA ASP A 17 -24.08 6.49 -9.74
C ASP A 17 -25.16 5.53 -10.23
N ASP A 18 -26.40 5.99 -10.44
CA ASP A 18 -27.47 5.16 -11.00
C ASP A 18 -27.17 4.74 -12.44
N LYS A 19 -26.62 5.65 -13.26
CA LYS A 19 -26.17 5.32 -14.63
C LYS A 19 -25.03 4.31 -14.63
N PHE A 20 -24.05 4.49 -13.74
CA PHE A 20 -22.93 3.57 -13.59
C PHE A 20 -23.38 2.20 -13.08
N ASN A 21 -24.15 2.14 -11.99
CA ASN A 21 -24.63 0.90 -11.40
C ASN A 21 -25.61 0.14 -12.30
N SER A 22 -26.33 0.84 -13.20
CA SER A 22 -27.19 0.21 -14.22
C SER A 22 -26.43 -0.22 -15.48
N GLY A 23 -25.12 0.07 -15.58
CA GLY A 23 -24.29 -0.24 -16.74
C GLY A 23 -24.55 0.66 -17.95
N GLN A 24 -25.27 1.76 -17.79
CA GLN A 24 -25.41 2.79 -18.83
C GLN A 24 -24.11 3.54 -19.07
N TRP A 25 -23.31 3.69 -18.01
CA TRP A 25 -21.95 4.24 -18.05
C TRP A 25 -20.95 3.20 -17.58
N ASP A 26 -19.80 3.13 -18.25
CA ASP A 26 -18.64 2.40 -17.75
C ASP A 26 -17.86 3.24 -16.73
N GLY A 27 -16.82 2.65 -16.15
CA GLY A 27 -15.98 3.31 -15.16
C GLY A 27 -15.29 4.56 -15.68
N ASN A 28 -14.90 4.61 -16.96
CA ASN A 28 -14.21 5.75 -17.55
C ASN A 28 -15.14 6.95 -17.65
N ALA A 29 -16.34 6.76 -18.22
CA ALA A 29 -17.35 7.79 -18.31
C ALA A 29 -17.77 8.31 -16.92
N TRP A 30 -17.94 7.42 -15.93
CA TRP A 30 -18.27 7.82 -14.56
C TRP A 30 -17.12 8.60 -13.90
N ARG A 31 -15.86 8.19 -14.09
CA ARG A 31 -14.69 8.86 -13.51
C ARG A 31 -14.48 10.26 -14.09
N GLU A 32 -14.61 10.41 -15.41
CA GLU A 32 -14.48 11.71 -16.08
C GLU A 32 -15.54 12.70 -15.58
N ASP A 33 -16.79 12.26 -15.54
CA ASP A 33 -17.92 13.06 -15.06
C ASP A 33 -17.83 13.33 -13.54
N TYR A 34 -17.34 12.39 -12.73
CA TYR A 34 -17.01 12.62 -11.33
C TYR A 34 -15.91 13.68 -11.17
N ALA A 35 -14.82 13.58 -11.91
CA ALA A 35 -13.70 14.53 -11.86
C ALA A 35 -14.15 15.94 -12.26
N SER A 36 -14.90 16.07 -13.37
CA SER A 36 -15.47 17.34 -13.82
C SER A 36 -16.37 17.97 -12.76
N ARG A 37 -17.21 17.19 -12.06
CA ARG A 37 -18.04 17.71 -10.97
C ARG A 37 -17.26 18.09 -9.73
N GLN A 38 -16.22 17.33 -9.35
CA GLN A 38 -15.35 17.73 -8.25
C GLN A 38 -14.68 19.06 -8.59
N GLN A 39 -14.18 19.21 -9.81
CA GLN A 39 -13.60 20.45 -10.28
C GLN A 39 -14.59 21.61 -10.19
N GLU A 40 -15.79 21.48 -10.74
CA GLU A 40 -16.81 22.52 -10.68
C GLU A 40 -17.17 22.87 -9.22
N TYR A 41 -17.28 21.87 -8.35
CA TYR A 41 -17.54 22.08 -6.93
C TYR A 41 -16.45 22.92 -6.26
N TYR A 42 -15.18 22.58 -6.46
CA TYR A 42 -14.07 23.32 -5.85
C TYR A 42 -13.96 24.73 -6.41
N LEU A 43 -14.13 24.92 -7.73
CA LEU A 43 -14.17 26.24 -8.35
C LEU A 43 -15.31 27.11 -7.80
N ARG A 44 -16.53 26.56 -7.69
CA ARG A 44 -17.68 27.30 -7.13
C ARG A 44 -17.51 27.59 -5.64
N ARG A 45 -16.91 26.65 -4.89
CA ARG A 45 -16.60 26.83 -3.47
C ARG A 45 -15.62 27.98 -3.28
N ASP A 46 -14.55 28.00 -4.07
CA ASP A 46 -13.48 28.99 -3.93
C ASP A 46 -13.94 30.37 -4.43
N ALA A 47 -14.66 30.44 -5.55
CA ALA A 47 -15.33 31.66 -6.01
C ALA A 47 -16.30 32.23 -4.96
N ASN A 48 -17.05 31.36 -4.26
CA ASN A 48 -17.92 31.80 -3.16
C ASN A 48 -17.14 32.29 -1.94
N LYS A 49 -15.99 31.67 -1.61
CA LYS A 49 -15.11 32.17 -0.54
C LYS A 49 -14.63 33.59 -0.84
N GLU A 50 -14.15 33.83 -2.06
CA GLU A 50 -13.69 35.14 -2.51
C GLU A 50 -14.82 36.18 -2.52
N LEU A 51 -15.95 35.84 -3.16
CA LEU A 51 -17.09 36.74 -3.33
C LEU A 51 -17.69 37.18 -1.98
N LEU A 52 -17.77 36.24 -1.03
CA LEU A 52 -18.44 36.46 0.25
C LEU A 52 -17.45 36.87 1.35
N LYS A 53 -16.16 37.00 1.03
CA LYS A 53 -15.07 37.21 2.00
C LYS A 53 -15.14 36.23 3.17
N MET A 54 -15.62 35.01 2.91
CA MET A 54 -15.66 33.93 3.89
C MET A 54 -14.26 33.36 4.03
N GLU A 55 -13.35 34.17 4.59
CA GLU A 55 -12.13 33.63 5.18
C GLU A 55 -12.56 33.02 6.52
N PHE A 56 -12.19 31.76 6.78
CA PHE A 56 -12.44 31.13 8.08
C PHE A 56 -11.73 31.86 9.25
N LYS A 57 -10.99 32.93 8.96
CA LYS A 57 -10.33 33.85 9.90
C LYS A 57 -11.24 34.40 11.01
N ASP A 58 -12.56 34.41 10.81
CA ASP A 58 -13.50 34.96 11.80
C ASP A 58 -13.85 34.02 12.96
N ARG A 59 -13.43 32.74 12.91
CA ARG A 59 -13.48 31.86 14.09
C ARG A 59 -12.11 31.74 14.72
N PRO A 60 -11.95 32.01 16.03
CA PRO A 60 -10.69 31.75 16.70
C PRO A 60 -10.37 30.26 16.59
N ILE A 61 -9.21 29.93 16.01
CA ILE A 61 -8.69 28.57 15.98
C ILE A 61 -8.44 28.15 17.44
N THR A 62 -9.32 27.29 17.95
CA THR A 62 -9.36 26.91 19.37
C THR A 62 -8.57 25.64 19.68
N SER A 63 -8.22 24.86 18.66
CA SER A 63 -7.51 23.58 18.82
C SER A 63 -6.63 23.25 17.60
N LYS A 64 -5.70 22.29 17.79
CA LYS A 64 -4.88 21.73 16.68
C LYS A 64 -5.76 21.09 15.59
N ILE A 65 -6.89 20.50 15.98
CA ILE A 65 -7.87 19.90 15.08
C ILE A 65 -8.54 20.97 14.24
N ASP A 66 -8.97 22.07 14.85
CA ASP A 66 -9.59 23.20 14.12
C ASP A 66 -8.60 23.79 13.11
N LYS A 67 -7.32 23.94 13.51
CA LYS A 67 -6.26 24.42 12.61
C LYS A 67 -6.11 23.52 11.39
N ALA A 68 -5.97 22.21 11.60
CA ALA A 68 -5.77 21.26 10.51
C ALA A 68 -6.99 21.17 9.58
N ILE A 69 -8.22 21.24 10.13
CA ILE A 69 -9.44 21.32 9.31
C ILE A 69 -9.44 22.62 8.50
N ASN A 70 -9.04 23.74 9.12
CA ASN A 70 -8.96 25.01 8.44
C ASN A 70 -7.97 24.97 7.29
N ASP A 71 -6.74 24.53 7.56
CA ASP A 71 -5.66 24.39 6.59
C ASP A 71 -6.08 23.47 5.43
N TYR A 72 -6.77 22.34 5.72
CA TYR A 72 -7.31 21.43 4.71
C TYR A 72 -8.28 22.15 3.75
N PHE A 73 -9.20 22.95 4.28
CA PHE A 73 -10.18 23.64 3.44
C PHE A 73 -9.62 24.91 2.79
N ASP A 74 -8.56 25.49 3.31
CA ASP A 74 -7.93 26.72 2.82
C ASP A 74 -6.84 26.50 1.75
N VAL A 75 -6.54 25.25 1.38
CA VAL A 75 -5.79 24.95 0.15
C VAL A 75 -6.52 25.59 -1.05
N ASN A 76 -5.86 26.54 -1.72
CA ASN A 76 -6.43 27.33 -2.80
C ASN A 76 -6.12 26.69 -4.16
N LEU A 77 -7.14 26.18 -4.85
CA LEU A 77 -6.95 25.50 -6.13
C LEU A 77 -6.47 26.44 -7.24
N GLU A 78 -6.98 27.67 -7.29
CA GLU A 78 -6.74 28.62 -8.39
C GLU A 78 -5.39 29.32 -8.29
N GLU A 79 -4.95 29.65 -7.08
CA GLU A 79 -3.68 30.37 -6.87
C GLU A 79 -2.47 29.43 -6.86
N ASP A 80 -2.59 28.26 -6.22
CA ASP A 80 -1.43 27.42 -5.92
C ASP A 80 -1.25 26.23 -6.88
N TYR A 81 -2.33 25.76 -7.51
CA TYR A 81 -2.33 24.49 -8.27
C TYR A 81 -2.84 24.62 -9.71
N LYS A 82 -2.93 25.84 -10.23
CA LYS A 82 -3.24 26.07 -11.64
C LYS A 82 -1.97 26.11 -12.46
N ASN A 83 -1.91 25.27 -13.49
CA ASN A 83 -0.81 25.23 -14.45
C ASN A 83 -0.90 26.39 -15.45
N ASP A 84 0.22 26.74 -16.07
CA ASP A 84 0.31 27.81 -17.07
C ASP A 84 -0.58 27.58 -18.32
N ASP A 85 -0.90 26.30 -18.61
CA ASP A 85 -1.77 25.90 -19.71
C ASP A 85 -3.28 25.98 -19.37
N GLY A 86 -3.61 26.40 -18.14
CA GLY A 86 -4.98 26.50 -17.64
C GLY A 86 -5.55 25.19 -17.10
N THR A 87 -4.76 24.11 -17.07
CA THR A 87 -5.09 22.87 -16.35
C THR A 87 -4.77 23.01 -14.85
N TYR A 88 -5.11 21.99 -14.06
CA TYR A 88 -4.86 21.99 -12.62
C TYR A 88 -4.03 20.76 -12.20
N ASP A 89 -3.06 20.98 -11.31
CA ASP A 89 -2.33 19.92 -10.62
C ASP A 89 -3.19 19.35 -9.47
N TRP A 90 -4.07 18.41 -9.83
CA TRP A 90 -4.93 17.74 -8.87
C TRP A 90 -4.17 16.90 -7.85
N GLU A 91 -3.04 16.31 -8.25
CA GLU A 91 -2.24 15.48 -7.37
C GLU A 91 -1.62 16.34 -6.27
N GLY A 92 -0.97 17.44 -6.65
CA GLY A 92 -0.44 18.42 -5.70
C GLY A 92 -1.52 19.01 -4.81
N TYR A 93 -2.68 19.38 -5.37
CA TYR A 93 -3.79 19.95 -4.60
C TYR A 93 -4.28 19.00 -3.50
N PHE A 94 -4.55 17.74 -3.85
CA PHE A 94 -5.01 16.74 -2.88
C PHE A 94 -3.89 16.32 -1.92
N GLY A 95 -2.63 16.28 -2.37
CA GLY A 95 -1.47 16.05 -1.52
C GLY A 95 -1.35 17.11 -0.43
N ALA A 96 -1.48 18.40 -0.78
CA ALA A 96 -1.43 19.49 0.19
C ALA A 96 -2.60 19.46 1.19
N GLN A 97 -3.78 19.04 0.75
CA GLN A 97 -4.90 18.77 1.66
C GLN A 97 -4.57 17.64 2.65
N GLU A 98 -3.97 16.56 2.18
CA GLU A 98 -3.58 15.45 3.05
C GLU A 98 -2.46 15.86 4.03
N ASP A 99 -1.48 16.64 3.56
CA ASP A 99 -0.41 17.22 4.36
C ASP A 99 -0.95 18.15 5.46
N ALA A 100 -2.01 18.91 5.18
CA ALA A 100 -2.68 19.75 6.17
C ALA A 100 -3.26 18.93 7.34
N LEU A 101 -3.65 17.67 7.09
CA LEU A 101 -4.14 16.75 8.12
C LEU A 101 -3.03 15.95 8.79
N SER A 102 -1.86 15.81 8.16
CA SER A 102 -0.72 15.01 8.64
C SER A 102 -0.31 15.27 10.11
N PRO A 103 -0.39 16.51 10.68
CA PRO A 103 -0.01 16.75 12.06
C PRO A 103 -0.95 16.15 13.10
N LEU A 104 -2.14 15.67 12.70
CA LEU A 104 -3.11 15.06 13.59
C LEU A 104 -2.84 13.56 13.77
N PRO A 105 -3.17 12.99 14.95
CA PRO A 105 -3.17 11.55 15.15
C PRO A 105 -4.08 10.85 14.13
N PHE A 106 -3.71 9.64 13.72
CA PHE A 106 -4.44 8.85 12.72
C PHE A 106 -5.96 8.79 12.96
N LEU A 107 -6.38 8.61 14.20
CA LEU A 107 -7.80 8.52 14.57
C LEU A 107 -8.56 9.82 14.32
N ASP A 108 -7.93 10.97 14.60
CA ASP A 108 -8.52 12.28 14.34
C ASP A 108 -8.59 12.56 12.84
N ARG A 109 -7.53 12.23 12.08
CA ARG A 109 -7.56 12.29 10.60
C ARG A 109 -8.70 11.45 10.05
N LYS A 110 -8.80 10.18 10.47
CA LYS A 110 -9.86 9.27 10.04
C LYS A 110 -11.25 9.79 10.40
N ARG A 111 -11.41 10.38 11.59
CA ARG A 111 -12.68 10.99 12.01
C ARG A 111 -13.04 12.20 11.16
N ILE A 112 -12.09 13.07 10.84
CA ILE A 112 -12.29 14.24 9.97
C ILE A 112 -12.67 13.78 8.57
N MET A 113 -11.89 12.85 8.00
CA MET A 113 -12.17 12.30 6.68
C MET A 113 -13.59 11.70 6.63
N ASN A 114 -13.96 10.86 7.60
CA ASN A 114 -15.28 10.21 7.56
C ASN A 114 -16.46 11.13 7.90
N LYS A 115 -16.29 12.07 8.83
CA LYS A 115 -17.42 12.89 9.34
C LYS A 115 -17.56 14.24 8.66
N ILE A 116 -16.52 14.72 8.00
CA ILE A 116 -16.48 16.07 7.42
C ILE A 116 -16.24 15.96 5.91
N VAL A 117 -15.12 15.38 5.48
CA VAL A 117 -14.72 15.36 4.06
C VAL A 117 -15.62 14.44 3.24
N ASN A 118 -15.73 13.18 3.67
CA ASN A 118 -16.47 12.11 2.99
C ASN A 118 -17.92 12.01 3.47
N LYS A 119 -18.41 12.98 4.25
CA LYS A 119 -19.78 12.99 4.79
C LYS A 119 -20.85 12.85 3.70
N TYR A 120 -20.57 13.44 2.54
CA TYR A 120 -21.46 13.48 1.38
C TYR A 120 -21.07 12.46 0.30
N ASP A 121 -20.06 11.62 0.57
CA ASP A 121 -19.69 10.57 -0.38
C ASP A 121 -20.81 9.53 -0.44
N THR A 122 -21.28 9.27 -1.67
CA THR A 122 -22.22 8.18 -1.94
C THR A 122 -21.55 6.83 -1.68
N PRO A 123 -22.32 5.74 -1.50
CA PRO A 123 -21.74 4.39 -1.39
C PRO A 123 -20.84 4.01 -2.58
N THR A 124 -21.14 4.52 -3.78
CA THR A 124 -20.32 4.31 -4.99
C THR A 124 -18.98 5.04 -4.88
N ILE A 125 -18.97 6.32 -4.44
CA ILE A 125 -17.73 7.06 -4.21
C ILE A 125 -16.87 6.39 -3.13
N GLN A 126 -17.48 5.92 -2.03
CA GLN A 126 -16.73 5.24 -0.98
C GLN A 126 -16.03 3.98 -1.50
N LYS A 127 -16.72 3.19 -2.34
CA LYS A 127 -16.10 2.05 -3.03
C LYS A 127 -14.99 2.49 -3.96
N PHE A 128 -15.22 3.52 -4.77
CA PHE A 128 -14.23 4.09 -5.68
C PHE A 128 -12.94 4.51 -4.95
N ARG A 129 -13.07 5.25 -3.85
CA ARG A 129 -11.92 5.65 -3.02
C ARG A 129 -11.17 4.46 -2.45
N LYS A 130 -11.88 3.44 -1.96
CA LYS A 130 -11.26 2.20 -1.48
C LYS A 130 -10.53 1.48 -2.60
N THR A 131 -11.09 1.43 -3.81
CA THR A 131 -10.42 0.81 -4.95
C THR A 131 -9.18 1.59 -5.40
N LYS A 132 -9.12 2.91 -5.17
CA LYS A 132 -7.93 3.72 -5.48
C LYS A 132 -6.71 3.30 -4.65
N GLU A 133 -6.89 2.86 -3.40
CA GLU A 133 -5.79 2.32 -2.58
C GLU A 133 -5.17 1.07 -3.25
N THR A 134 -6.00 0.12 -3.69
CA THR A 134 -5.53 -1.06 -4.44
C THR A 134 -4.92 -0.68 -5.79
N LEU A 135 -5.45 0.36 -6.44
CA LEU A 135 -4.90 0.86 -7.70
C LEU A 135 -3.48 1.41 -7.52
N ASN A 136 -3.24 2.18 -6.47
CA ASN A 136 -1.92 2.69 -6.16
C ASN A 136 -0.95 1.53 -5.93
N GLU A 137 -1.35 0.54 -5.12
CA GLU A 137 -0.55 -0.69 -4.91
C GLU A 137 -0.25 -1.43 -6.21
N PHE A 138 -1.20 -1.47 -7.15
CA PHE A 138 -1.02 -2.08 -8.47
C PHE A 138 0.02 -1.36 -9.35
N TYR A 139 0.11 -0.02 -9.26
CA TYR A 139 1.11 0.77 -9.97
C TYR A 139 2.46 0.80 -9.25
N ASP A 140 2.46 0.72 -7.92
CA ASP A 140 3.67 0.56 -7.09
C ASP A 140 4.26 -0.85 -7.18
N THR A 141 3.54 -1.79 -7.82
CA THR A 141 4.01 -3.13 -8.10
C THR A 141 4.52 -3.23 -9.53
N SER A 142 5.77 -3.68 -9.68
CA SER A 142 6.43 -3.88 -10.98
C SER A 142 5.59 -4.75 -11.93
N ALA A 143 5.51 -4.33 -13.20
CA ALA A 143 4.78 -5.08 -14.22
C ALA A 143 5.40 -6.44 -14.55
N PHE A 144 6.72 -6.55 -14.43
CA PHE A 144 7.47 -7.78 -14.64
C PHE A 144 8.04 -8.28 -13.32
N TYR A 145 7.89 -9.58 -13.05
CA TYR A 145 8.37 -10.18 -11.82
C TYR A 145 9.90 -10.08 -11.72
N GLY A 146 10.41 -9.71 -10.54
CA GLY A 146 11.85 -9.59 -10.28
C GLY A 146 12.52 -8.30 -10.77
N LEU A 147 11.78 -7.40 -11.43
CA LEU A 147 12.24 -6.06 -11.81
C LEU A 147 11.74 -4.98 -10.85
N SER A 148 12.40 -3.83 -10.83
CA SER A 148 11.88 -2.63 -10.16
C SER A 148 10.76 -1.98 -10.98
N VAL A 149 9.94 -1.15 -10.34
CA VAL A 149 8.85 -0.39 -11.01
C VAL A 149 9.43 0.48 -12.15
N GLU A 150 10.44 1.29 -11.85
CA GLU A 150 11.10 2.18 -12.83
C GLU A 150 11.61 1.42 -14.07
N MET A 151 12.18 0.23 -13.85
CA MET A 151 12.74 -0.59 -14.91
C MET A 151 11.63 -1.24 -15.76
N SER A 152 10.56 -1.70 -15.12
CA SER A 152 9.37 -2.20 -15.81
C SER A 152 8.66 -1.13 -16.64
N GLU A 153 8.56 0.09 -16.13
CA GLU A 153 8.01 1.23 -16.88
C GLU A 153 8.89 1.58 -18.08
N SER A 154 10.20 1.62 -17.89
CA SER A 154 11.15 1.88 -18.97
C SER A 154 11.07 0.83 -20.08
N ILE A 155 10.95 -0.46 -19.71
CA ILE A 155 10.73 -1.55 -20.67
C ILE A 155 9.44 -1.32 -21.44
N LYS A 156 8.32 -1.05 -20.74
CA LYS A 156 7.03 -0.79 -21.40
C LYS A 156 7.11 0.37 -22.39
N THR A 157 7.77 1.47 -22.04
CA THR A 157 7.95 2.62 -22.92
C THR A 157 8.80 2.29 -24.16
N LEU A 158 9.82 1.45 -24.02
CA LEU A 158 10.65 1.00 -25.15
C LEU A 158 9.91 0.04 -26.07
N THR A 159 9.03 -0.79 -25.52
CA THR A 159 8.25 -1.77 -26.28
C THR A 159 6.92 -1.22 -26.80
N ASP A 160 6.56 0.00 -26.42
CA ASP A 160 5.34 0.66 -26.89
C ASP A 160 5.46 0.92 -28.40
N PRO A 161 4.61 0.29 -29.25
CA PRO A 161 4.68 0.45 -30.70
C PRO A 161 4.47 1.90 -31.17
N ASP A 162 3.91 2.78 -30.34
CA ASP A 162 3.75 4.22 -30.62
C ASP A 162 4.80 5.10 -29.95
N GLY A 163 5.70 4.50 -29.17
CA GLY A 163 6.76 5.13 -28.41
C GLY A 163 7.84 5.80 -29.28
N PRO A 164 8.56 6.81 -28.74
CA PRO A 164 9.50 7.63 -29.50
C PRO A 164 10.72 6.86 -30.02
N VAL A 165 11.15 5.82 -29.30
CA VAL A 165 12.29 4.98 -29.70
C VAL A 165 11.93 4.15 -30.93
N LEU A 166 10.76 3.53 -30.92
CA LEU A 166 10.27 2.77 -32.08
C LEU A 166 9.86 3.67 -33.24
N LYS A 167 9.30 4.87 -32.97
CA LYS A 167 9.06 5.89 -34.00
C LYS A 167 10.34 6.45 -34.64
N GLY A 168 11.42 6.59 -33.89
CA GLY A 168 12.71 7.07 -34.40
C GLY A 168 13.47 6.02 -35.20
N ALA A 169 13.29 4.73 -34.87
CA ALA A 169 13.85 3.61 -35.63
C ALA A 169 13.08 3.32 -36.93
N ARG A 170 11.85 3.83 -37.08
CA ARG A 170 11.10 3.86 -38.35
C ARG A 170 11.77 4.83 -39.32
N ASP A 171 12.72 4.34 -40.12
CA ASP A 171 13.22 5.06 -41.28
C ASP A 171 12.03 5.32 -42.24
N PRO A 172 11.69 6.59 -42.57
CA PRO A 172 10.57 6.90 -43.44
C PRO A 172 10.65 6.30 -44.86
N GLN A 173 11.81 5.75 -45.25
CA GLN A 173 11.98 5.06 -46.53
C GLN A 173 11.56 3.57 -46.50
N ILE A 174 11.30 3.00 -45.32
CA ILE A 174 10.77 1.65 -45.15
C ILE A 174 9.25 1.75 -44.93
N ILE A 175 8.53 2.23 -45.95
CA ILE A 175 7.05 2.18 -45.95
C ILE A 175 6.62 1.48 -47.22
N GLU A 176 6.55 0.15 -47.14
CA GLU A 176 5.58 -0.74 -47.82
C GLU A 176 5.98 -2.21 -47.58
N GLY A 177 5.90 -2.65 -46.32
CA GLY A 177 6.05 -4.04 -45.93
C GLY A 177 5.69 -4.19 -44.46
N GLU A 178 4.91 -5.21 -44.12
CA GLU A 178 4.55 -5.52 -42.72
C GLU A 178 5.85 -5.69 -41.90
N GLU A 179 6.17 -4.73 -41.04
CA GLU A 179 7.31 -4.83 -40.12
C GLU A 179 7.10 -6.07 -39.25
N THR A 180 8.06 -7.01 -39.31
CA THR A 180 7.95 -8.24 -38.54
C THR A 180 8.52 -8.01 -37.13
N PRO A 181 8.01 -8.70 -36.09
CA PRO A 181 8.62 -8.74 -34.75
C PRO A 181 10.12 -9.08 -34.73
N SER A 182 10.67 -9.55 -35.86
CA SER A 182 12.09 -9.81 -36.01
C SER A 182 12.94 -8.54 -35.84
N ASP A 183 12.53 -7.44 -36.48
CA ASP A 183 13.36 -6.24 -36.59
C ASP A 183 13.47 -5.49 -35.25
N TYR A 184 12.41 -5.55 -34.43
CA TYR A 184 12.35 -4.91 -33.12
C TYR A 184 13.34 -5.49 -32.10
N PHE A 185 13.47 -6.82 -32.08
CA PHE A 185 14.43 -7.49 -31.21
C PHE A 185 15.87 -7.09 -31.53
N ASP A 186 16.22 -7.05 -32.82
CA ASP A 186 17.58 -6.73 -33.28
C ASP A 186 17.95 -5.27 -32.97
N ILE A 187 17.00 -4.34 -33.10
CA ILE A 187 17.17 -2.92 -32.72
C ILE A 187 17.46 -2.80 -31.22
N LEU A 188 16.64 -3.45 -30.37
CA LEU A 188 16.80 -3.36 -28.91
C LEU A 188 18.07 -4.04 -28.41
N MET A 189 18.47 -5.16 -29.01
CA MET A 189 19.75 -5.81 -28.72
C MET A 189 20.94 -4.96 -29.16
N THR A 190 20.83 -4.25 -30.28
CA THR A 190 21.86 -3.31 -30.74
C THR A 190 22.00 -2.15 -29.75
N LEU A 191 20.87 -1.52 -29.37
CA LEU A 191 20.85 -0.46 -28.37
C LEU A 191 21.44 -0.91 -27.02
N SER A 192 21.10 -2.13 -26.58
CA SER A 192 21.65 -2.73 -25.36
C SER A 192 23.19 -2.78 -25.43
N ASN A 193 23.75 -3.22 -26.55
CA ASN A 193 25.21 -3.31 -26.70
C ASN A 193 25.86 -1.92 -26.74
N GLU A 194 25.27 -0.96 -27.46
CA GLU A 194 25.78 0.42 -27.54
C GLU A 194 25.82 1.11 -26.18
N LEU A 195 24.74 0.98 -25.39
CA LEU A 195 24.68 1.54 -24.03
C LEU A 195 25.71 0.88 -23.11
N HIS A 196 25.90 -0.43 -23.25
CA HIS A 196 26.92 -1.16 -22.49
C HIS A 196 28.34 -0.65 -22.83
N GLU A 197 28.64 -0.43 -24.11
CA GLU A 197 29.93 0.12 -24.56
C GLU A 197 30.15 1.56 -24.06
N GLN A 198 29.09 2.34 -23.91
CA GLN A 198 29.12 3.70 -23.35
C GLN A 198 29.21 3.72 -21.81
N GLY A 199 29.10 2.56 -21.16
CA GLY A 199 29.11 2.43 -19.70
C GLY A 199 27.77 2.71 -19.02
N ASP A 200 26.68 2.86 -19.78
CA ASP A 200 25.31 2.92 -19.26
C ASP A 200 24.73 1.51 -19.09
N PHE A 201 25.17 0.83 -18.03
CA PHE A 201 24.75 -0.53 -17.73
C PHE A 201 23.25 -0.66 -17.43
N LYS A 202 22.64 0.35 -16.80
CA LYS A 202 21.20 0.33 -16.47
C LYS A 202 20.37 0.43 -17.75
N GLY A 203 20.73 1.36 -18.65
CA GLY A 203 20.07 1.47 -19.95
C GLY A 203 20.25 0.22 -20.81
N ALA A 204 21.45 -0.39 -20.76
CA ALA A 204 21.73 -1.65 -21.45
C ALA A 204 20.81 -2.78 -20.96
N ASP A 205 20.70 -2.98 -19.64
CA ASP A 205 19.82 -4.01 -19.06
C ASP A 205 18.35 -3.78 -19.44
N ILE A 206 17.88 -2.53 -19.41
CA ILE A 206 16.51 -2.17 -19.82
C ILE A 206 16.27 -2.56 -21.29
N ALA A 207 17.17 -2.18 -22.20
CA ALA A 207 17.04 -2.49 -23.63
C ALA A 207 17.11 -4.01 -23.89
N PHE A 208 17.97 -4.73 -23.16
CA PHE A 208 18.07 -6.18 -23.21
C PHE A 208 16.76 -6.85 -22.81
N TYR A 209 16.20 -6.52 -21.64
CA TYR A 209 14.95 -7.12 -21.19
C TYR A 209 13.76 -6.72 -22.07
N ALA A 210 13.75 -5.49 -22.61
CA ALA A 210 12.77 -5.06 -23.59
C ALA A 210 12.83 -5.93 -24.86
N ALA A 211 14.03 -6.23 -25.38
CA ALA A 211 14.19 -7.12 -26.52
C ALA A 211 13.52 -8.48 -26.24
N TYR A 212 13.85 -9.10 -25.11
CA TYR A 212 13.32 -10.42 -24.75
C TYR A 212 11.81 -10.42 -24.45
N SER A 213 11.23 -9.32 -23.97
CA SER A 213 9.76 -9.23 -23.85
C SER A 213 9.01 -9.24 -25.19
N THR A 214 9.67 -8.91 -26.30
CA THR A 214 9.05 -8.95 -27.64
C THR A 214 9.13 -10.34 -28.29
N ARG A 215 9.94 -11.26 -27.74
CA ARG A 215 10.21 -12.58 -28.33
C ARG A 215 10.19 -13.69 -27.28
N GLU A 216 8.99 -14.25 -27.08
CA GLU A 216 8.74 -15.27 -26.06
C GLU A 216 9.61 -16.52 -26.22
N SER A 217 9.82 -17.02 -27.45
CA SER A 217 10.64 -18.21 -27.69
C SER A 217 12.09 -18.02 -27.24
N GLU A 218 12.69 -16.89 -27.60
CA GLU A 218 14.06 -16.54 -27.26
C GLU A 218 14.21 -16.28 -25.77
N ALA A 219 13.20 -15.67 -25.12
CA ALA A 219 13.16 -15.50 -23.68
C ALA A 219 13.10 -16.84 -22.95
N ARG A 220 12.30 -17.80 -23.44
CA ARG A 220 12.19 -19.16 -22.89
C ARG A 220 13.51 -19.93 -23.04
N ASP A 221 14.17 -19.83 -24.19
CA ASP A 221 15.47 -20.47 -24.42
C ASP A 221 16.54 -19.92 -23.47
N LEU A 222 16.56 -18.59 -23.29
CA LEU A 222 17.49 -17.94 -22.37
C LEU A 222 17.18 -18.28 -20.90
N MET A 223 15.91 -18.32 -20.52
CA MET A 223 15.46 -18.78 -19.20
C MET A 223 15.99 -20.20 -18.91
N ASN A 224 15.80 -21.14 -19.83
CA ASN A 224 16.25 -22.52 -19.66
C ASN A 224 17.77 -22.60 -19.52
N LYS A 225 18.50 -21.83 -20.34
CA LYS A 225 19.97 -21.72 -20.22
C LYS A 225 20.41 -21.22 -18.85
N HIS A 226 19.71 -20.22 -18.29
CA HIS A 226 20.01 -19.73 -16.95
C HIS A 226 19.71 -20.77 -15.87
N LEU A 227 18.62 -21.54 -16.00
CA LEU A 227 18.31 -22.65 -15.09
C LEU A 227 19.38 -23.74 -15.14
N GLU A 228 19.84 -24.13 -16.33
CA GLU A 228 20.92 -25.11 -16.50
C GLU A 228 22.24 -24.65 -15.86
N GLN A 229 22.47 -23.33 -15.84
CA GLN A 229 23.64 -22.70 -15.21
C GLN A 229 23.48 -22.45 -13.71
N GLY A 230 22.29 -22.67 -13.14
CA GLY A 230 21.98 -22.36 -11.74
C GLY A 230 21.70 -20.88 -11.45
N ASN A 231 21.54 -20.05 -12.48
CA ASN A 231 21.25 -18.62 -12.39
C ASN A 231 19.74 -18.39 -12.22
N THR A 232 19.21 -18.75 -11.04
CA THR A 232 17.77 -18.78 -10.77
C THR A 232 17.11 -17.41 -10.78
N LYS A 233 17.84 -16.34 -10.46
CA LYS A 233 17.33 -14.95 -10.49
C LYS A 233 17.06 -14.50 -11.92
N GLU A 234 18.03 -14.68 -12.81
CA GLU A 234 17.92 -14.29 -14.22
C GLU A 234 16.86 -15.12 -14.94
N ALA A 235 16.74 -16.40 -14.61
CA ALA A 235 15.64 -17.24 -15.10
C ALA A 235 14.26 -16.73 -14.63
N ALA A 236 14.13 -16.30 -13.38
CA ALA A 236 12.88 -15.75 -12.86
C ALA A 236 12.50 -14.40 -13.52
N ILE A 237 13.48 -13.56 -13.84
CA ILE A 237 13.24 -12.32 -14.60
C ILE A 237 12.74 -12.65 -16.01
N MET A 238 13.37 -13.61 -16.70
CA MET A 238 12.92 -14.04 -18.03
C MET A 238 11.51 -14.63 -18.00
N ALA A 239 11.19 -15.44 -17.00
CA ALA A 239 9.83 -15.92 -16.76
C ALA A 239 8.86 -14.76 -16.54
N GLY A 240 9.25 -13.76 -15.74
CA GLY A 240 8.47 -12.56 -15.47
C GLY A 240 8.23 -11.68 -16.71
N LEU A 241 9.16 -11.65 -17.67
CA LEU A 241 8.97 -10.95 -18.96
C LEU A 241 7.96 -11.65 -19.87
N ILE A 242 7.91 -12.99 -19.81
CA ILE A 242 6.98 -13.81 -20.59
C ILE A 242 5.58 -13.77 -20.00
N GLU A 243 5.47 -13.99 -18.69
CA GLU A 243 4.18 -14.24 -18.03
C GLU A 243 3.62 -13.01 -17.31
N GLY A 244 4.41 -11.94 -17.17
CA GLY A 244 4.09 -10.77 -16.36
C GLY A 244 4.37 -10.99 -14.87
N ASN A 245 3.76 -10.16 -14.02
CA ASN A 245 3.88 -10.29 -12.58
C ASN A 245 2.58 -10.86 -11.96
N PRO A 246 2.58 -12.12 -11.50
CA PRO A 246 1.38 -12.74 -10.94
C PRO A 246 0.91 -12.08 -9.63
N GLU A 247 1.80 -11.47 -8.84
CA GLU A 247 1.41 -10.72 -7.64
C GLU A 247 0.66 -9.44 -8.02
N ARG A 248 1.09 -8.78 -9.10
CA ARG A 248 0.40 -7.61 -9.64
C ARG A 248 -1.00 -7.98 -10.16
N ASP A 249 -1.12 -9.08 -10.88
CA ASP A 249 -2.41 -9.58 -11.38
C ASP A 249 -3.37 -9.95 -10.23
N LYS A 250 -2.85 -10.57 -9.16
CA LYS A 250 -3.64 -10.90 -7.95
C LYS A 250 -4.28 -9.66 -7.31
N LEU A 251 -3.64 -8.50 -7.35
CA LEU A 251 -4.24 -7.26 -6.79
C LEU A 251 -5.56 -6.93 -7.47
N ILE A 252 -5.63 -7.06 -8.79
CA ILE A 252 -6.87 -6.87 -9.56
C ILE A 252 -7.82 -8.05 -9.32
N MET A 253 -7.33 -9.29 -9.40
CA MET A 253 -8.18 -10.48 -9.31
C MET A 253 -8.85 -10.64 -7.94
N ASN A 254 -8.20 -10.20 -6.87
CA ASN A 254 -8.77 -10.16 -5.52
C ASN A 254 -9.73 -8.99 -5.31
N ASN A 255 -9.68 -7.98 -6.20
CA ASN A 255 -10.47 -6.75 -6.11
C ASN A 255 -11.21 -6.49 -7.42
N LEU A 256 -12.00 -7.45 -7.91
CA LEU A 256 -12.72 -7.32 -9.19
C LEU A 256 -13.63 -6.08 -9.30
N GLU A 257 -14.03 -5.48 -8.17
CA GLU A 257 -14.73 -4.19 -8.16
C GLU A 257 -13.88 -3.05 -8.76
N LEU A 258 -12.55 -3.13 -8.69
CA LEU A 258 -11.62 -2.20 -9.33
C LEU A 258 -11.86 -2.12 -10.84
N LEU A 259 -12.11 -3.26 -11.49
CA LEU A 259 -12.39 -3.33 -12.93
C LEU A 259 -13.71 -2.65 -13.33
N LYS A 260 -14.62 -2.40 -12.38
CA LYS A 260 -15.82 -1.61 -12.68
C LYS A 260 -15.47 -0.14 -12.86
N PHE A 261 -14.57 0.40 -12.02
CA PHE A 261 -14.15 1.80 -12.08
C PHE A 261 -13.02 2.04 -13.10
N TYR A 262 -12.18 1.03 -13.31
CA TYR A 262 -11.00 1.07 -14.19
C TYR A 262 -11.04 -0.13 -15.16
N PRO A 263 -11.95 -0.11 -16.14
CA PRO A 263 -12.11 -1.22 -17.08
C PRO A 263 -10.87 -1.44 -17.97
N ASP A 264 -10.08 -0.39 -18.19
CA ASP A 264 -8.80 -0.39 -18.91
C ASP A 264 -7.74 -1.27 -18.27
N LEU A 265 -7.79 -1.49 -16.95
CA LEU A 265 -6.87 -2.40 -16.26
C LEU A 265 -7.01 -3.85 -16.73
N LYS A 266 -8.14 -4.23 -17.32
CA LYS A 266 -8.32 -5.57 -17.89
C LYS A 266 -7.29 -5.84 -18.98
N GLU A 267 -6.92 -4.84 -19.77
CA GLU A 267 -5.94 -4.96 -20.85
C GLU A 267 -4.50 -5.07 -20.32
N GLN A 268 -4.27 -4.74 -19.05
CA GLN A 268 -2.95 -4.80 -18.41
C GLN A 268 -2.68 -6.11 -17.67
N LEU A 269 -3.67 -6.99 -17.56
CA LEU A 269 -3.53 -8.34 -16.98
C LEU A 269 -2.80 -9.27 -17.95
N SER A 270 -2.17 -10.31 -17.42
CA SER A 270 -1.66 -11.41 -18.27
C SER A 270 -2.78 -12.01 -19.13
N GLU A 271 -2.43 -12.54 -20.31
CA GLU A 271 -3.41 -13.18 -21.21
C GLU A 271 -4.21 -14.28 -20.51
N LYS A 272 -3.59 -15.00 -19.57
CA LYS A 272 -4.23 -16.04 -18.75
C LYS A 272 -5.38 -15.45 -17.94
N GLU A 273 -5.15 -14.36 -17.23
CA GLU A 273 -6.18 -13.72 -16.39
C GLU A 273 -7.22 -12.97 -17.24
N GLN A 274 -6.82 -12.38 -18.37
CA GLN A 274 -7.76 -11.84 -19.35
C GLN A 274 -8.73 -12.90 -19.87
N ALA A 275 -8.23 -14.10 -20.19
CA ALA A 275 -9.04 -15.23 -20.61
C ALA A 275 -9.97 -15.69 -19.48
N TYR A 276 -9.48 -15.77 -18.24
CA TYR A 276 -10.30 -16.12 -17.07
C TYR A 276 -11.48 -15.15 -16.89
N LEU A 277 -11.24 -13.85 -17.03
CA LEU A 277 -12.29 -12.82 -16.94
C LEU A 277 -13.29 -12.86 -18.10
N SER A 278 -12.89 -13.38 -19.27
CA SER A 278 -13.72 -13.36 -20.49
C SER A 278 -14.60 -14.61 -20.64
N VAL A 279 -14.15 -15.75 -20.14
CA VAL A 279 -14.86 -17.03 -20.27
C VAL A 279 -15.66 -17.38 -19.00
N GLY A 280 -15.42 -16.67 -17.88
CA GLY A 280 -15.80 -17.13 -16.55
C GLY A 280 -14.96 -18.35 -16.16
N LYS A 281 -15.08 -18.84 -14.90
CA LYS A 281 -14.27 -19.95 -14.37
C LYS A 281 -14.07 -21.06 -15.44
N PRO A 282 -12.84 -21.30 -15.92
CA PRO A 282 -12.62 -22.32 -16.93
C PRO A 282 -13.05 -23.67 -16.36
N GLN A 283 -13.77 -24.47 -17.17
CA GLN A 283 -13.97 -25.86 -16.82
C GLN A 283 -12.61 -26.55 -16.83
N PRO A 284 -12.28 -27.32 -15.78
CA PRO A 284 -11.01 -28.03 -15.71
C PRO A 284 -11.02 -29.10 -16.80
N GLY A 285 -10.18 -28.90 -17.82
CA GLY A 285 -9.94 -29.89 -18.87
C GLY A 285 -10.03 -29.32 -20.28
N ARG A 286 -8.90 -28.81 -20.79
CA ARG A 286 -8.40 -29.07 -22.16
C ARG A 286 -7.03 -28.45 -22.35
N ASP A 287 -6.02 -29.32 -22.32
CA ASP A 287 -4.75 -29.26 -23.06
C ASP A 287 -4.18 -27.87 -23.41
N ARG A 288 -3.51 -27.25 -22.43
CA ARG A 288 -2.34 -26.38 -22.67
C ARG A 288 -1.29 -26.71 -21.62
N PHE A 289 -0.18 -27.31 -22.08
CA PHE A 289 1.04 -27.70 -21.36
C PHE A 289 1.20 -27.18 -19.90
N ASP A 290 1.05 -28.09 -18.95
CA ASP A 290 1.21 -27.93 -17.49
C ASP A 290 2.68 -27.81 -17.02
N PHE A 291 3.48 -26.90 -17.59
CA PHE A 291 4.82 -26.61 -17.05
C PHE A 291 4.88 -25.36 -16.16
N THR A 292 3.80 -24.56 -16.10
CA THR A 292 3.84 -23.21 -15.52
C THR A 292 3.20 -23.10 -14.13
N GLU A 293 2.18 -23.89 -13.78
CA GLU A 293 1.57 -23.77 -12.43
C GLU A 293 2.50 -24.26 -11.31
N GLU A 294 3.22 -25.36 -11.53
CA GLU A 294 4.20 -25.89 -10.58
C GLU A 294 5.47 -25.01 -10.54
N PHE A 295 5.95 -24.50 -11.68
CA PHE A 295 7.12 -23.63 -11.71
C PHE A 295 6.85 -22.25 -11.12
N VAL A 296 5.74 -21.58 -11.47
CA VAL A 296 5.36 -20.26 -10.95
C VAL A 296 5.00 -20.32 -9.46
N SER A 297 4.33 -21.39 -9.01
CA SER A 297 4.10 -21.61 -7.57
C SER A 297 5.37 -21.97 -6.81
N THR A 298 6.40 -22.49 -7.49
CA THR A 298 7.73 -22.75 -6.91
C THR A 298 8.73 -21.63 -7.14
N LEU A 299 8.45 -20.58 -7.92
CA LEU A 299 9.34 -19.40 -8.07
C LEU A 299 9.72 -18.79 -6.71
N PRO A 300 8.78 -18.63 -5.75
CA PRO A 300 9.14 -18.24 -4.37
C PRO A 300 10.05 -19.26 -3.66
N GLU A 301 9.88 -20.56 -3.90
CA GLU A 301 10.71 -21.63 -3.31
C GLU A 301 12.10 -21.75 -3.96
N ILE A 302 12.21 -21.53 -5.27
CA ILE A 302 13.45 -21.53 -6.04
C ILE A 302 14.31 -20.33 -5.63
N PHE A 303 13.70 -19.17 -5.38
CA PHE A 303 14.37 -18.00 -4.84
C PHE A 303 14.83 -18.22 -3.39
N GLN A 304 13.98 -18.82 -2.56
CA GLN A 304 14.38 -19.28 -1.23
C GLN A 304 15.58 -20.24 -1.31
N ARG A 305 15.57 -21.21 -2.23
CA ARG A 305 16.67 -22.16 -2.45
C ARG A 305 17.97 -21.52 -2.93
N GLY A 306 17.90 -20.47 -3.74
CA GLY A 306 19.05 -19.68 -4.17
C GLY A 306 19.69 -18.81 -3.07
N GLN A 307 18.93 -18.48 -2.01
CA GLN A 307 19.43 -17.74 -0.84
C GLN A 307 20.07 -18.65 0.23
N TYR A 308 19.98 -19.98 0.13
CA TYR A 308 20.47 -20.92 1.15
C TYR A 308 21.94 -21.32 1.01
N THR A 309 22.87 -20.35 0.95
CA THR A 309 24.30 -20.64 1.20
C THR A 309 24.86 -20.01 2.47
N ASN A 310 24.12 -19.16 3.20
CA ASN A 310 24.55 -18.65 4.50
C ASN A 310 23.68 -19.16 5.66
N LYS A 311 24.24 -20.16 6.36
CA LYS A 311 23.65 -20.86 7.52
C LYS A 311 23.35 -19.96 8.73
N ALA A 312 23.79 -18.70 8.71
CA ALA A 312 23.53 -17.72 9.78
C ALA A 312 22.19 -16.98 9.62
N GLU A 313 21.65 -16.87 8.40
CA GLU A 313 20.36 -16.20 8.15
C GLU A 313 19.17 -17.13 8.36
N THR A 314 19.37 -18.45 8.26
CA THR A 314 18.32 -19.47 8.45
C THR A 314 17.78 -19.50 9.89
N GLU A 315 18.61 -19.25 10.91
CA GLU A 315 18.13 -19.12 12.30
C GLU A 315 17.32 -17.85 12.56
N VAL A 316 17.46 -16.84 11.69
CA VAL A 316 16.71 -15.57 11.76
C VAL A 316 15.39 -15.70 10.99
N ILE A 317 15.40 -16.37 9.82
CA ILE A 317 14.24 -16.52 8.93
C ILE A 317 13.25 -17.59 9.45
N ASP A 318 13.72 -18.70 10.03
CA ASP A 318 12.80 -19.69 10.63
C ASP A 318 12.14 -19.16 11.91
N ARG A 319 12.72 -18.15 12.58
CA ARG A 319 12.02 -17.40 13.64
C ARG A 319 11.04 -16.35 13.09
N ALA A 320 11.25 -15.87 11.87
CA ALA A 320 10.36 -14.91 11.21
C ALA A 320 9.12 -15.58 10.61
N LYS A 321 9.25 -16.77 10.01
CA LYS A 321 8.11 -17.49 9.39
C LYS A 321 7.08 -18.05 10.37
N ILE A 322 7.39 -18.13 11.66
CA ILE A 322 6.43 -18.51 12.72
C ILE A 322 5.54 -17.30 13.12
N ARG A 323 5.77 -16.08 12.63
CA ARG A 323 5.11 -14.86 13.12
C ARG A 323 4.52 -14.03 11.98
N GLY A 324 3.22 -14.20 11.74
CA GLY A 324 2.44 -13.42 10.77
C GLY A 324 2.21 -11.96 11.18
N THR A 325 3.28 -11.18 11.27
CA THR A 325 3.27 -9.71 11.36
C THR A 325 4.53 -9.19 10.65
N ASP A 326 4.38 -8.57 9.48
CA ASP A 326 5.46 -8.20 8.55
C ASP A 326 6.52 -7.20 9.08
N TYR A 327 6.46 -6.75 10.34
CA TYR A 327 7.39 -5.73 10.85
C TYR A 327 8.02 -6.02 12.21
N GLY A 328 7.82 -7.20 12.81
CA GLY A 328 8.42 -7.52 14.12
C GLY A 328 7.96 -6.59 15.27
N VAL A 329 6.92 -5.79 15.05
CA VAL A 329 6.30 -4.92 16.06
C VAL A 329 5.10 -5.66 16.66
N PRO A 330 4.98 -5.73 18.00
CA PRO A 330 3.81 -6.33 18.62
C PRO A 330 2.53 -5.57 18.25
N LYS A 331 1.46 -6.28 17.90
CA LYS A 331 0.12 -5.71 17.60
C LYS A 331 -0.45 -4.88 18.76
N TYR A 332 -0.12 -5.27 19.99
CA TYR A 332 -0.59 -4.63 21.22
C TYR A 332 0.57 -4.04 22.03
N ARG A 333 0.44 -2.79 22.48
CA ARG A 333 1.51 -1.96 23.07
C ARG A 333 2.22 -2.59 24.28
N TYR A 334 1.50 -3.40 25.06
CA TYR A 334 1.97 -3.91 26.35
C TYR A 334 2.38 -5.38 26.30
N LEU A 335 2.37 -5.99 25.12
CA LEU A 335 2.53 -7.43 24.96
C LEU A 335 3.66 -7.71 23.98
N SER A 336 4.32 -8.85 24.17
CA SER A 336 5.14 -9.43 23.10
C SER A 336 4.27 -9.86 21.91
N ILE A 337 4.89 -10.08 20.75
CA ILE A 337 4.18 -10.60 19.56
C ILE A 337 3.43 -11.89 19.89
N GLU A 338 4.07 -12.81 20.62
CA GLU A 338 3.47 -14.08 21.04
C GLU A 338 2.25 -13.88 21.94
N GLN A 339 2.38 -13.01 22.95
CA GLN A 339 1.25 -12.66 23.81
C GLN A 339 0.14 -11.93 23.05
N GLY A 340 0.46 -11.18 22.01
CA GLY A 340 -0.55 -10.56 21.15
C GLY A 340 -1.37 -11.57 20.36
N HIS A 341 -0.75 -12.62 19.83
CA HIS A 341 -1.49 -13.74 19.23
C HIS A 341 -2.38 -14.44 20.27
N GLN A 342 -1.91 -14.58 21.51
CA GLN A 342 -2.71 -15.17 22.60
C GLN A 342 -3.93 -14.30 22.95
N VAL A 343 -3.85 -12.97 22.81
CA VAL A 343 -5.02 -12.08 22.95
C VAL A 343 -6.06 -12.36 21.86
N ASP A 344 -5.64 -12.45 20.60
CA ASP A 344 -6.54 -12.71 19.48
C ASP A 344 -7.24 -14.07 19.65
N GLU A 345 -6.47 -15.12 19.93
CA GLU A 345 -6.99 -16.47 20.16
C GLU A 345 -7.97 -16.51 21.36
N LEU A 346 -7.66 -15.78 22.44
CA LEU A 346 -8.53 -15.68 23.61
C LEU A 346 -9.87 -15.02 23.26
N VAL A 347 -9.85 -13.91 22.51
CA VAL A 347 -11.07 -13.19 22.11
C VAL A 347 -11.95 -14.08 21.23
N ASP A 348 -11.36 -14.85 20.31
CA ASP A 348 -12.09 -15.77 19.45
C ASP A 348 -12.70 -16.93 20.25
N LYS A 349 -11.91 -17.57 21.14
CA LYS A 349 -12.41 -18.64 22.01
C LYS A 349 -13.55 -18.18 22.91
N VAL A 350 -13.45 -16.99 23.51
CA VAL A 350 -14.54 -16.42 24.33
C VAL A 350 -15.76 -16.13 23.47
N THR A 351 -15.58 -15.65 22.24
CA THR A 351 -16.68 -15.43 21.30
C THR A 351 -17.43 -16.73 20.99
N ASP A 352 -16.69 -17.78 20.65
CA ASP A 352 -17.25 -19.09 20.32
C ASP A 352 -17.92 -19.75 21.52
N LEU A 353 -17.32 -19.68 22.71
CA LEU A 353 -17.87 -20.24 23.94
C LEU A 353 -19.21 -19.58 24.30
N LEU A 354 -19.28 -18.24 24.25
CA LEU A 354 -20.51 -17.52 24.53
C LEU A 354 -21.59 -17.76 23.46
N ARG A 355 -21.19 -17.97 22.19
CA ARG A 355 -22.12 -18.37 21.13
C ARG A 355 -22.70 -19.76 21.42
N GLN A 356 -21.85 -20.75 21.70
CA GLN A 356 -22.27 -22.11 22.03
C GLN A 356 -23.21 -22.16 23.25
N ALA A 357 -22.93 -21.37 24.29
CA ALA A 357 -23.81 -21.27 25.46
C ALA A 357 -25.22 -20.76 25.11
N ARG A 358 -25.31 -19.76 24.20
CA ARG A 358 -26.59 -19.26 23.70
C ARG A 358 -27.32 -20.30 22.85
N ASP A 359 -26.60 -21.01 21.98
CA ASP A 359 -27.16 -22.05 21.12
C ASP A 359 -27.70 -23.24 21.91
N GLN A 360 -27.09 -23.54 23.07
CA GLN A 360 -27.57 -24.54 24.03
C GLN A 360 -28.78 -24.08 24.86
N GLY A 361 -29.29 -22.87 24.62
CA GLY A 361 -30.44 -22.33 25.33
C GLY A 361 -30.16 -21.92 26.77
N GLN A 362 -28.90 -21.69 27.15
CA GLN A 362 -28.58 -21.17 28.49
C GLN A 362 -29.18 -19.77 28.65
N ARG A 363 -29.92 -19.58 29.74
CA ARG A 363 -30.46 -18.26 30.11
C ARG A 363 -29.39 -17.47 30.84
N ASN A 364 -29.30 -16.17 30.56
CA ASN A 364 -28.34 -15.23 31.16
C ASN A 364 -26.86 -15.44 30.78
N VAL A 365 -26.57 -15.71 29.51
CA VAL A 365 -25.18 -15.75 29.01
C VAL A 365 -24.56 -14.35 29.11
N PRO A 366 -23.42 -14.17 29.81
CA PRO A 366 -22.78 -12.87 29.94
C PRO A 366 -22.29 -12.32 28.60
N SER A 367 -22.12 -11.01 28.52
CA SER A 367 -21.39 -10.38 27.42
C SER A 367 -19.91 -10.76 27.43
N GLN A 368 -19.21 -10.62 26.30
CA GLN A 368 -17.76 -10.86 26.21
C GLN A 368 -16.99 -10.05 27.25
N ARG A 369 -17.40 -8.79 27.45
CA ARG A 369 -16.79 -7.88 28.43
C ARG A 369 -16.99 -8.39 29.86
N GLU A 370 -18.21 -8.79 30.23
CA GLU A 370 -18.50 -9.32 31.57
C GLU A 370 -17.77 -10.65 31.82
N TYR A 371 -17.67 -11.51 30.80
CA TYR A 371 -16.94 -12.75 30.89
C TYR A 371 -15.44 -12.53 31.11
N LEU A 372 -14.81 -11.67 30.30
CA LEU A 372 -13.39 -11.32 30.44
C LEU A 372 -13.11 -10.60 31.77
N ALA A 373 -14.00 -9.71 32.22
CA ALA A 373 -13.90 -9.08 33.54
C ALA A 373 -13.93 -10.13 34.67
N SER A 374 -14.80 -11.14 34.57
CA SER A 374 -14.89 -12.21 35.57
C SER A 374 -13.65 -13.11 35.62
N ILE A 375 -12.90 -13.23 34.51
CA ILE A 375 -11.61 -13.93 34.46
C ILE A 375 -10.55 -13.05 35.13
N LEU A 376 -10.51 -11.76 34.76
CA LEU A 376 -9.53 -10.81 35.29
C LEU A 376 -9.64 -10.64 36.81
N ASP A 377 -10.86 -10.64 37.36
CA ASP A 377 -11.11 -10.60 38.81
C ASP A 377 -10.57 -11.81 39.58
N LYS A 378 -10.34 -12.94 38.90
CA LYS A 378 -9.86 -14.18 39.50
C LYS A 378 -8.36 -14.41 39.30
N LEU A 379 -7.73 -13.66 38.41
CA LEU A 379 -6.30 -13.76 38.14
C LEU A 379 -5.53 -12.87 39.11
N ASP A 380 -4.45 -13.43 39.67
CA ASP A 380 -3.47 -12.61 40.38
C ASP A 380 -2.73 -11.71 39.35
N ARG A 381 -2.32 -10.51 39.77
CA ARG A 381 -1.55 -9.61 38.91
C ARG A 381 -0.18 -10.18 38.52
N SER A 382 0.36 -11.11 39.30
CA SER A 382 1.60 -11.82 38.94
C SER A 382 1.39 -12.98 37.96
N ASP A 383 0.14 -13.31 37.62
CA ASP A 383 -0.15 -14.40 36.69
C ASP A 383 0.27 -14.00 35.26
N PRO A 384 1.03 -14.84 34.53
CA PRO A 384 1.44 -14.56 33.15
C PRO A 384 0.27 -14.27 32.19
N MET A 385 -0.94 -14.73 32.50
CA MET A 385 -2.15 -14.48 31.71
C MET A 385 -2.82 -13.14 32.02
N TYR A 386 -2.43 -12.46 33.10
CA TYR A 386 -3.09 -11.24 33.55
C TYR A 386 -3.08 -10.17 32.45
N ASP A 387 -1.92 -9.89 31.85
CA ASP A 387 -1.77 -8.85 30.82
C ASP A 387 -2.53 -9.21 29.53
N ILE A 388 -2.55 -10.49 29.16
CA ILE A 388 -3.28 -10.99 27.97
C ILE A 388 -4.79 -10.78 28.17
N VAL A 389 -5.32 -11.19 29.32
CA VAL A 389 -6.75 -11.04 29.63
C VAL A 389 -7.12 -9.57 29.81
N ALA A 390 -6.24 -8.76 30.41
CA ALA A 390 -6.46 -7.32 30.58
C ALA A 390 -6.54 -6.61 29.21
N VAL A 391 -5.62 -6.90 28.29
CA VAL A 391 -5.66 -6.34 26.93
C VAL A 391 -6.91 -6.81 26.19
N ALA A 392 -7.25 -8.11 26.24
CA ALA A 392 -8.47 -8.65 25.64
C ALA A 392 -9.75 -7.97 26.20
N PHE A 393 -9.78 -7.70 27.50
CA PHE A 393 -10.87 -6.96 28.14
C PHE A 393 -10.94 -5.52 27.61
N LEU A 394 -9.81 -4.82 27.56
CA LEU A 394 -9.73 -3.43 27.09
C LEU A 394 -10.17 -3.29 25.63
N LEU A 395 -9.92 -4.28 24.78
CA LEU A 395 -10.43 -4.33 23.40
C LEU A 395 -11.96 -4.29 23.29
N LYS A 396 -12.67 -4.66 24.37
CA LYS A 396 -14.14 -4.64 24.45
C LYS A 396 -14.67 -3.41 25.21
N THR A 397 -13.82 -2.40 25.43
CA THR A 397 -14.17 -1.13 26.06
C THR A 397 -13.89 0.05 25.13
N ASP A 398 -14.29 1.25 25.54
CA ASP A 398 -13.97 2.49 24.81
C ASP A 398 -12.45 2.79 24.78
N ALA A 399 -11.66 2.09 25.62
CA ALA A 399 -10.21 2.18 25.65
C ALA A 399 -9.50 1.26 24.62
N ARG A 400 -10.22 0.57 23.74
CA ARG A 400 -9.64 -0.37 22.76
C ARG A 400 -8.50 0.22 21.93
N GLU A 401 -8.55 1.52 21.64
CA GLU A 401 -7.53 2.20 20.81
C GLU A 401 -6.24 2.47 21.58
N SER A 402 -6.28 2.44 22.92
CA SER A 402 -5.10 2.65 23.78
C SER A 402 -4.20 1.42 23.92
N VAL A 403 -4.68 0.24 23.50
CA VAL A 403 -3.92 -1.02 23.59
C VAL A 403 -3.26 -1.42 22.28
N TYR A 404 -3.61 -0.80 21.15
CA TYR A 404 -2.94 -1.04 19.88
C TYR A 404 -1.60 -0.30 19.80
N THR A 405 -0.62 -0.92 19.15
CA THR A 405 0.62 -0.24 18.80
C THR A 405 0.35 0.71 17.64
N PRO A 406 0.63 2.02 17.77
CA PRO A 406 0.41 2.96 16.68
C PRO A 406 1.35 2.63 15.51
N GLU A 407 0.81 2.41 14.32
CA GLU A 407 1.53 2.08 13.07
C GLU A 407 2.40 3.24 12.51
N ALA A 408 2.76 4.22 13.32
CA ALA A 408 3.66 5.29 12.94
C ALA A 408 4.61 5.56 14.10
N LEU A 409 5.79 4.94 14.06
CA LEU A 409 7.05 5.35 14.71
C LEU A 409 8.07 4.21 14.61
N VAL A 410 8.58 3.94 13.40
CA VAL A 410 9.93 3.39 13.26
C VAL A 410 10.58 4.09 12.06
N ASP A 411 10.99 5.34 12.26
CA ASP A 411 12.24 5.79 11.64
C ASP A 411 13.37 5.23 12.53
N PRO A 412 14.23 4.33 12.03
CA PRO A 412 15.33 3.76 12.81
C PRO A 412 16.28 4.81 13.40
N SER A 413 16.32 6.03 12.85
CA SER A 413 17.14 7.12 13.37
C SER A 413 16.59 7.73 14.67
N MET A 414 15.26 7.80 14.85
CA MET A 414 14.64 8.41 16.04
C MET A 414 14.76 7.57 17.31
N VAL A 415 14.90 6.24 17.19
CA VAL A 415 15.05 5.34 18.34
C VAL A 415 16.38 5.58 19.05
N THR A 416 17.42 5.95 18.29
CA THR A 416 18.74 6.26 18.86
C THR A 416 18.72 7.60 19.58
N ASP A 417 18.04 8.61 19.01
CA ASP A 417 17.96 9.95 19.60
C ASP A 417 17.09 9.98 20.86
N ILE A 418 15.95 9.28 20.86
CA ILE A 418 15.08 9.16 22.04
C ILE A 418 15.78 8.38 23.16
N TYR A 419 16.49 7.29 22.83
CA TYR A 419 17.26 6.52 23.80
C TYR A 419 18.44 7.33 24.38
N LEU A 420 19.14 8.10 23.55
CA LEU A 420 20.23 8.98 24.02
C LEU A 420 19.71 10.14 24.87
N GLU A 421 18.52 10.66 24.58
CA GLU A 421 17.89 11.74 25.34
C GLU A 421 17.29 11.26 26.68
N GLU A 422 16.78 10.02 26.75
CA GLU A 422 16.41 9.35 28.00
C GLU A 422 17.64 9.00 28.85
N GLN A 423 18.72 8.48 28.26
CA GLN A 423 19.98 8.24 28.97
C GLN A 423 20.62 9.53 29.49
N ARG A 424 20.44 10.66 28.80
CA ARG A 424 20.89 11.97 29.28
C ARG A 424 20.07 12.44 30.47
N LYS A 425 18.74 12.28 30.45
CA LYS A 425 17.85 12.62 31.56
C LYS A 425 18.08 11.73 32.79
N GLU A 426 18.29 10.43 32.61
CA GLU A 426 18.62 9.51 33.71
C GLU A 426 19.97 9.85 34.37
N ARG A 427 20.98 10.29 33.59
CA ARG A 427 22.26 10.79 34.15
C ARG A 427 22.09 12.11 34.89
N GLU A 428 21.32 13.04 34.36
CA GLU A 428 21.03 14.32 35.01
C GLU A 428 20.22 14.13 36.32
N GLU A 429 19.30 13.16 36.37
CA GLU A 429 18.57 12.80 37.60
C GLU A 429 19.42 12.02 38.62
N THR A 430 20.33 11.16 38.19
CA THR A 430 21.23 10.43 39.10
C THR A 430 22.37 11.28 39.64
N GLU A 431 22.90 12.24 38.88
CA GLU A 431 23.91 13.20 39.38
C GLU A 431 23.32 14.30 40.27
N GLY A 432 22.00 14.54 40.18
CA GLY A 432 21.25 15.49 41.01
C GLY A 432 20.88 14.98 42.42
N LEU A 433 21.05 13.69 42.70
CA LEU A 433 20.65 13.06 43.97
C LEU A 433 21.81 12.79 44.95
N LEU A 434 23.05 13.15 44.60
CA LEU A 434 24.18 13.06 45.53
C LEU A 434 24.37 14.37 46.31
N PRO A 435 24.38 14.34 47.65
CA PRO A 435 24.69 15.51 48.47
C PRO A 435 26.08 16.09 48.10
N PRO A 436 26.27 17.43 48.15
CA PRO A 436 27.55 18.08 47.83
C PRO A 436 28.74 17.58 48.67
N GLU A 437 28.46 16.94 49.81
CA GLU A 437 29.42 16.50 50.82
C GLU A 437 30.17 15.22 50.46
N LEU A 438 29.79 14.53 49.37
CA LEU A 438 30.49 13.34 48.84
C LEU A 438 31.33 13.62 47.59
N ARG A 439 31.45 14.90 47.16
CA ARG A 439 32.21 15.26 45.95
C ARG A 439 33.72 15.43 46.18
N GLU A 440 34.20 15.38 47.42
CA GLU A 440 35.64 15.47 47.73
C GLU A 440 36.01 14.50 48.88
N THR A 441 36.25 13.24 48.55
CA THR A 441 37.18 12.42 49.33
C THR A 441 38.17 11.79 48.38
N GLU A 442 39.38 12.33 48.39
CA GLU A 442 40.56 11.77 47.73
C GLU A 442 40.74 10.31 48.17
N LEU A 443 40.55 9.38 47.23
CA LEU A 443 41.09 8.03 47.40
C LEU A 443 42.61 8.11 47.27
N PRO A 444 43.38 7.57 48.24
CA PRO A 444 44.83 7.60 48.16
C PRO A 444 45.32 6.69 47.02
N PRO A 445 46.47 7.01 46.39
CA PRO A 445 46.97 6.25 45.27
C PRO A 445 47.39 4.86 45.73
N LEU A 446 46.78 3.83 45.15
CA LEU A 446 47.32 2.47 45.19
C LEU A 446 48.60 2.47 44.34
N GLY A 447 49.73 2.56 45.03
CA GLY A 447 51.05 2.42 44.44
C GLY A 447 51.44 0.96 44.24
N ARG A 448 52.00 0.72 43.05
CA ARG A 448 52.75 -0.44 42.51
C ARG A 448 52.04 -1.77 42.31
#